data_AF-A0A954RMZ8-F1
#
_entry.id   AF-A0A954RMZ8-F1
#
_cell.length_a   1.000
_cell.length_b   1.000
_cell.length_c   1.000
_cell.angle_alpha   90.00
_cell.angle_beta   90.00
_cell.angle_gamma   90.00
#
_symmetry.space_group_name_H-M   'P 1'
#
loop_
_entity.id
_entity.type
_entity.pdbx_description
1 polymer ?
#
loop_
_entity_poly.entity_id
_entity_poly.type
_entity_poly.pdbx_seq_one_letter_code
_entity_poly.pdbx_strand_id
1 'polypeptide(L)'
;MADSSSATSRDDLLAAILSEEAYRPVEPQSLAETGIPISMIESLLSKRLLLVGSSTGRKLAEHICLPFRIIEDVFQSLRSRQIIIHTGSAPFNDYTYALTEQGRNQAQVAMSACAYVGPAPVPLMDYILATEAQTIRAESPRRTQLKQAFSEISIDEALFDALGPAINSGAGLFLYGEPGNGKSTLAKRITVCFGQKIWIPHVVIDDGQIIKLFDAALHEPDHTEESSIIRSASYDRRWVKVKRPTV
;
A
#
# COMPACT_ATOMS: atom_id res chain seq x y z
N MET A 1 -18.96 -35.58 19.39
CA MET A 1 -19.29 -34.33 18.68
C MET A 1 -18.03 -33.49 18.68
N ALA A 2 -17.16 -33.71 17.70
CA ALA A 2 -15.88 -33.03 17.56
C ALA A 2 -15.74 -32.57 16.11
N ASP A 3 -15.14 -31.39 15.96
CA ASP A 3 -14.54 -30.81 14.77
C ASP A 3 -15.41 -30.52 13.55
N SER A 4 -16.04 -29.34 13.57
CA SER A 4 -16.44 -28.61 12.35
C SER A 4 -15.72 -27.25 12.21
N SER A 5 -14.73 -26.94 13.05
CA SER A 5 -14.00 -25.66 13.02
C SER A 5 -12.64 -25.73 12.31
N SER A 6 -12.09 -26.93 12.09
CA SER A 6 -10.78 -27.12 11.43
C SER A 6 -10.87 -27.16 9.89
N ALA A 7 -12.05 -27.42 9.32
CA ALA A 7 -12.28 -27.47 7.88
C ALA A 7 -12.32 -26.06 7.26
N THR A 8 -12.97 -25.10 7.92
CA THR A 8 -13.17 -23.73 7.42
C THR A 8 -11.85 -22.98 7.24
N SER A 9 -10.88 -23.18 8.15
CA SER A 9 -9.54 -22.57 8.06
C SER A 9 -8.73 -23.08 6.86
N ARG A 10 -8.96 -24.32 6.44
CA ARG A 10 -8.24 -24.92 5.30
C ARG A 10 -8.85 -24.47 3.99
N ASP A 11 -10.17 -24.32 3.94
CA ASP A 11 -10.88 -23.80 2.78
C ASP A 11 -10.62 -22.30 2.57
N ASP A 12 -10.41 -21.52 3.64
CA ASP A 12 -10.01 -20.11 3.54
C ASP A 12 -8.54 -19.94 3.13
N LEU A 13 -7.65 -20.82 3.61
CA LEU A 13 -6.25 -20.87 3.14
C LEU A 13 -6.20 -21.28 1.66
N LEU A 14 -7.03 -22.25 1.28
CA LEU A 14 -7.21 -22.61 -0.12
C LEU A 14 -7.82 -21.46 -0.90
N ALA A 15 -8.80 -20.73 -0.38
CA ALA A 15 -9.37 -19.56 -1.05
C ALA A 15 -8.36 -18.41 -1.20
N ALA A 16 -7.42 -18.23 -0.27
CA ALA A 16 -6.31 -17.27 -0.38
C ALA A 16 -5.22 -17.74 -1.36
N ILE A 17 -4.93 -19.05 -1.39
CA ILE A 17 -4.01 -19.67 -2.37
C ILE A 17 -4.64 -19.73 -3.77
N LEU A 18 -5.96 -19.84 -3.85
CA LEU A 18 -6.77 -19.87 -5.07
C LEU A 18 -7.20 -18.46 -5.51
N SER A 19 -7.13 -17.46 -4.61
CA SER A 19 -7.22 -16.05 -4.98
C SER A 19 -5.91 -15.66 -5.63
N GLU A 20 -6.00 -15.12 -6.84
CA GLU A 20 -4.90 -14.73 -7.72
C GLU A 20 -4.08 -13.53 -7.17
N GLU A 21 -3.68 -13.52 -5.89
CA GLU A 21 -2.84 -12.47 -5.30
C GLU A 21 -1.36 -12.83 -5.42
N ALA A 22 -0.73 -12.39 -6.50
CA ALA A 22 0.70 -12.62 -6.75
C ALA A 22 1.64 -11.93 -5.74
N TYR A 23 1.17 -10.89 -5.04
CA TYR A 23 1.97 -10.08 -4.12
C TYR A 23 1.13 -9.46 -3.00
N ARG A 24 1.64 -9.52 -1.77
CA ARG A 24 1.09 -8.83 -0.59
C ARG A 24 2.25 -8.26 0.24
N PRO A 25 2.25 -6.95 0.56
CA PRO A 25 3.36 -6.34 1.28
C PRO A 25 3.39 -6.82 2.74
N VAL A 26 4.54 -7.30 3.18
CA VAL A 26 4.72 -7.90 4.51
C VAL A 26 4.93 -6.82 5.56
N GLU A 27 4.19 -6.88 6.67
CA GLU A 27 4.35 -5.94 7.78
C GLU A 27 5.77 -6.01 8.37
N PRO A 28 6.51 -4.88 8.48
CA PRO A 28 7.90 -4.88 8.95
C PRO A 28 8.00 -5.38 10.38
N GLN A 29 8.93 -6.32 10.62
CA GLN A 29 9.10 -6.94 11.92
C GLN A 29 10.04 -6.20 12.86
N SER A 30 10.86 -5.29 12.33
CA SER A 30 11.87 -4.50 13.03
C SER A 30 12.01 -3.10 12.40
N LEU A 31 12.70 -2.17 13.08
CA LEU A 31 13.03 -0.86 12.51
C LEU A 31 13.91 -0.98 11.25
N ALA A 32 14.81 -1.97 11.22
CA ALA A 32 15.69 -2.19 10.06
C ALA A 32 14.90 -2.61 8.81
N GLU A 33 13.88 -3.46 8.97
CA GLU A 33 13.01 -3.91 7.87
C GLU A 33 12.14 -2.79 7.29
N THR A 34 12.02 -1.64 7.95
CA THR A 34 11.33 -0.49 7.35
C THR A 34 12.10 0.07 6.16
N GLY A 35 13.41 -0.21 6.06
CA GLY A 35 14.29 0.28 5.00
C GLY A 35 14.58 1.79 5.06
N ILE A 36 14.16 2.47 6.14
CA ILE A 36 14.35 3.92 6.31
C ILE A 36 15.17 4.25 7.58
N PRO A 37 15.89 5.39 7.61
CA PRO A 37 16.66 5.78 8.78
C PRO A 37 15.77 6.00 10.01
N ILE A 38 16.23 5.57 11.20
CA ILE A 38 15.51 5.79 12.47
C ILE A 38 15.26 7.28 12.72
N SER A 39 16.20 8.16 12.35
CA SER A 39 16.05 9.61 12.44
C SER A 39 14.85 10.15 11.66
N MET A 40 14.46 9.49 10.56
CA MET A 40 13.25 9.83 9.80
C MET A 40 11.99 9.47 10.56
N ILE A 41 11.96 8.28 11.19
CA ILE A 41 10.84 7.84 12.03
C ILE A 41 10.70 8.80 13.23
N GLU A 42 11.80 9.12 13.91
CA GLU A 42 11.85 10.13 14.98
C GLU A 42 11.32 11.49 14.52
N SER A 43 11.71 11.92 13.32
CA SER A 43 11.24 13.16 12.71
C SER A 43 9.74 13.15 12.45
N LEU A 44 9.18 12.06 11.88
CA LEU A 44 7.75 11.93 11.61
C LEU A 44 6.92 11.94 12.90
N LEU A 45 7.36 11.20 13.93
CA LEU A 45 6.72 11.17 15.25
C LEU A 45 6.74 12.55 15.91
N SER A 46 7.89 13.21 15.91
CA SER A 46 8.07 14.53 16.52
C SER A 46 7.26 15.60 15.78
N LYS A 47 7.28 15.61 14.45
CA LYS A 47 6.44 16.52 13.64
C LYS A 47 4.96 16.27 13.88
N ARG A 48 4.52 15.01 14.01
CA ARG A 48 3.13 14.70 14.34
C ARG A 48 2.74 15.26 15.71
N LEU A 49 3.56 15.03 16.74
CA LEU A 49 3.34 15.59 18.07
C LEU A 49 3.34 17.12 18.09
N LEU A 50 4.18 17.76 17.28
CA LEU A 50 4.18 19.23 17.13
C LEU A 50 2.82 19.75 16.63
N LEU A 51 2.18 19.04 15.70
CA LEU A 51 0.89 19.43 15.13
C LEU A 51 -0.29 19.18 16.09
N VAL A 52 -0.27 18.07 16.83
CA VAL A 52 -1.42 17.67 17.68
C VAL A 52 -1.24 18.00 19.16
N GLY A 53 -0.07 18.47 19.57
CA GLY A 53 0.30 18.77 20.96
C GLY A 53 0.62 17.53 21.80
N SER A 54 -0.29 16.56 21.83
CA SER A 54 -0.07 15.27 22.50
C SER A 54 -0.86 14.12 21.85
N SER A 55 -0.34 12.90 21.94
CA SER A 55 -1.00 11.70 21.39
C SER A 55 -0.52 10.44 22.09
N THR A 56 -1.34 9.39 22.08
CA THR A 56 -0.89 8.07 22.51
C THR A 56 0.09 7.47 21.50
N GLY A 57 0.97 6.58 21.96
CA GLY A 57 1.96 5.93 21.11
C GLY A 57 1.33 5.10 19.98
N ARG A 58 0.25 4.37 20.27
CA ARG A 58 -0.49 3.60 19.25
C ARG A 58 -1.08 4.48 18.16
N LYS A 59 -1.68 5.62 18.51
CA LYS A 59 -2.21 6.59 17.54
C LYS A 59 -1.12 7.20 16.68
N LEU A 60 0.06 7.44 17.25
CA LEU A 60 1.22 7.90 16.49
C LEU A 60 1.71 6.81 15.51
N ALA A 61 1.77 5.55 15.96
CA ALA A 61 2.12 4.39 15.13
C ALA A 61 1.17 4.24 13.94
N GLU A 62 -0.13 4.27 14.22
CA GLU A 62 -1.20 4.22 13.22
C GLU A 62 -1.06 5.35 12.20
N HIS A 63 -0.81 6.58 12.66
CA HIS A 63 -0.66 7.74 11.79
C HIS A 63 0.52 7.61 10.82
N ILE A 64 1.65 7.03 11.26
CA ILE A 64 2.81 6.81 10.39
C ILE A 64 2.79 5.42 9.74
N CYS A 65 1.69 4.67 9.87
CA CYS A 65 1.51 3.33 9.32
C CYS A 65 2.58 2.30 9.72
N LEU A 66 3.18 2.43 10.92
CA LEU A 66 4.12 1.45 11.45
C LEU A 66 3.53 0.67 12.63
N PRO A 67 3.91 -0.60 12.83
CA PRO A 67 3.48 -1.37 13.99
C PRO A 67 3.95 -0.72 15.29
N PHE A 68 3.05 -0.63 16.29
CA PHE A 68 3.40 -0.02 17.58
C PHE A 68 4.63 -0.69 18.22
N ARG A 69 4.69 -2.03 18.15
CA ARG A 69 5.77 -2.82 18.76
C ARG A 69 7.18 -2.47 18.27
N ILE A 70 7.33 -2.01 17.02
CA ILE A 70 8.67 -1.65 16.50
C ILE A 70 9.05 -0.20 16.83
N ILE A 71 8.07 0.66 17.15
CA ILE A 71 8.33 2.08 17.47
C ILE A 71 8.45 2.34 18.97
N GLU A 72 8.14 1.36 19.84
CA GLU A 72 8.30 1.47 21.29
C GLU A 72 9.75 1.86 21.66
N ASP A 73 10.74 1.23 21.04
CA ASP A 73 12.17 1.54 21.22
C ASP A 73 12.50 2.98 20.81
N VAL A 74 11.82 3.51 19.79
CA VAL A 74 11.99 4.89 19.32
C VAL A 74 11.45 5.88 20.36
N PHE A 75 10.29 5.60 20.96
CA PHE A 75 9.77 6.43 22.07
C PHE A 75 10.70 6.39 23.28
N GLN A 76 11.24 5.23 23.63
CA GLN A 76 12.20 5.11 24.73
C GLN A 76 13.47 5.92 24.45
N SER A 77 14.01 5.87 23.23
CA SER A 77 15.16 6.66 22.78
C SER A 77 14.90 8.17 22.79
N LEU A 78 13.73 8.62 22.33
CA LEU A 78 13.34 10.04 22.35
C LEU A 78 13.16 10.54 23.79
N ARG A 79 12.62 9.70 24.68
CA ARG A 79 12.43 10.04 26.08
C ARG A 79 13.75 10.10 26.84
N SER A 80 14.67 9.15 26.62
CA SER A 80 15.99 9.18 27.29
C SER A 80 16.78 10.44 26.93
N ARG A 81 16.63 10.93 25.69
CA ARG A 81 17.20 12.19 25.19
C ARG A 81 16.37 13.44 25.53
N GLN A 82 15.32 13.32 26.36
CA GLN A 82 14.45 14.43 26.77
C GLN A 82 13.78 15.19 25.61
N ILE A 83 13.52 14.52 24.48
CA ILE A 83 12.80 15.09 23.34
C ILE A 83 11.28 15.02 23.57
N ILE A 84 10.82 13.92 24.17
CA ILE A 84 9.42 13.71 24.53
C ILE A 84 9.30 13.38 26.02
N ILE A 85 8.10 13.62 26.57
CA ILE A 85 7.71 13.29 27.94
C ILE A 85 6.39 12.54 27.95
N HIS A 86 6.15 11.78 29.01
CA HIS A 86 4.84 11.19 29.28
C HIS A 86 3.98 12.23 30.00
N THR A 87 2.78 12.49 29.47
CA THR A 87 1.79 13.38 30.08
C THR A 87 0.67 12.60 30.79
N GLY A 88 0.58 11.30 30.56
CA GLY A 88 -0.38 10.41 31.21
C GLY A 88 -0.20 8.95 30.77
N SER A 89 -0.89 8.04 31.45
CA SER A 89 -1.01 6.64 31.03
C SER A 89 -2.15 6.47 30.01
N ALA A 90 -2.02 5.47 29.14
CA ALA A 90 -3.07 5.05 28.21
C ALA A 90 -3.30 3.53 28.34
N PRO A 91 -4.45 3.00 27.87
CA PRO A 91 -4.73 1.57 27.91
C PRO A 91 -3.67 0.71 27.18
N PHE A 92 -3.62 -0.58 27.50
CA PHE A 92 -2.75 -1.56 26.85
C PHE A 92 -1.24 -1.24 26.93
N ASN A 93 -0.78 -0.82 28.11
CA ASN A 93 0.62 -0.49 28.37
C ASN A 93 1.19 0.59 27.43
N ASP A 94 0.35 1.55 27.05
CA ASP A 94 0.75 2.72 26.24
C ASP A 94 0.77 3.97 27.14
N TYR A 95 1.31 5.08 26.61
CA TYR A 95 1.37 6.36 27.28
C TYR A 95 0.92 7.47 26.33
N THR A 96 0.50 8.59 26.91
CA THR A 96 0.32 9.83 26.15
C THR A 96 1.65 10.58 26.14
N TYR A 97 2.12 10.90 24.95
CA TYR A 97 3.39 11.59 24.72
C TYR A 97 3.14 13.05 24.32
N ALA A 98 4.03 13.94 24.76
CA ALA A 98 4.11 15.33 24.29
C ALA A 98 5.58 15.75 24.12
N LEU A 99 5.83 16.74 23.28
CA LEU A 99 7.18 17.30 23.09
C LEU A 99 7.58 18.18 24.28
N THR A 100 8.83 18.05 24.71
CA THR A 100 9.50 19.06 25.54
C THR A 100 9.74 20.34 24.74
N GLU A 101 10.22 21.41 25.39
CA GLU A 101 10.64 22.62 24.68
C GLU A 101 11.76 22.33 23.67
N GLN A 102 12.76 21.54 24.07
CA GLN A 102 13.82 21.06 23.17
C GLN A 102 13.25 20.26 21.99
N GLY A 103 12.31 19.34 22.26
CA GLY A 103 11.68 18.55 21.22
C GLY A 103 10.83 19.39 20.27
N ARG A 104 10.16 20.44 20.76
CA ARG A 104 9.43 21.39 19.89
C ARG A 104 10.37 22.12 18.95
N ASN A 105 11.50 22.61 19.45
CA ASN A 105 12.50 23.30 18.62
C ASN A 105 13.05 22.36 17.52
N GLN A 106 13.40 21.11 17.89
CA GLN A 106 13.86 20.11 16.91
C GLN A 106 12.78 19.77 15.88
N ALA A 107 11.53 19.58 16.31
CA ALA A 107 10.41 19.30 15.42
C ALA A 107 10.12 20.46 14.47
N GLN A 108 10.26 21.72 14.91
CA GLN A 108 10.11 22.91 14.07
C GLN A 108 11.21 22.99 13.00
N VAL A 109 12.47 22.70 13.34
CA VAL A 109 13.58 22.61 12.38
C VAL A 109 13.35 21.48 11.38
N ALA A 110 12.87 20.32 11.84
CA ALA A 110 12.52 19.22 10.95
C ALA A 110 11.35 19.57 10.01
N MET A 111 10.37 20.32 10.51
CA MET A 111 9.21 20.78 9.71
C MET A 111 9.62 21.80 8.65
N SER A 112 10.55 22.70 8.94
CA SER A 112 11.06 23.67 7.96
C SER A 112 11.90 23.01 6.87
N ALA A 113 12.64 21.95 7.20
CA ALA A 113 13.38 21.16 6.22
C ALA A 113 12.46 20.29 5.34
N CYS A 114 11.41 19.70 5.92
CA CYS A 114 10.44 18.89 5.21
C CYS A 114 9.09 18.89 5.92
N ALA A 115 8.10 19.55 5.30
CA ALA A 115 6.75 19.70 5.84
C ALA A 115 5.90 18.42 5.80
N TYR A 116 6.40 17.34 5.20
CA TYR A 116 5.66 16.08 5.09
C TYR A 116 5.39 15.47 6.48
N VAL A 117 4.12 15.18 6.77
CA VAL A 117 3.69 14.47 7.97
C VAL A 117 2.59 13.49 7.57
N GLY A 118 2.86 12.19 7.71
CA GLY A 118 1.97 11.13 7.24
C GLY A 118 2.59 9.75 7.43
N PRO A 119 2.12 8.74 6.66
CA PRO A 119 2.73 7.41 6.60
C PRO A 119 4.25 7.46 6.42
N ALA A 120 4.97 6.55 7.08
CA ALA A 120 6.40 6.40 6.86
C ALA A 120 6.66 6.00 5.39
N PRO A 121 7.64 6.60 4.70
CA PRO A 121 7.91 6.27 3.32
C PRO A 121 8.46 4.85 3.16
N VAL A 122 8.20 4.29 1.98
CA VAL A 122 8.77 3.02 1.54
C VAL A 122 9.97 3.32 0.62
N PRO A 123 11.12 2.65 0.76
CA PRO A 123 12.23 2.82 -0.17
C PRO A 123 11.81 2.61 -1.62
N LEU A 124 12.31 3.45 -2.54
CA LEU A 124 11.99 3.33 -3.97
C LEU A 124 12.29 1.93 -4.52
N MET A 125 13.39 1.30 -4.09
CA MET A 125 13.74 -0.05 -4.51
C MET A 125 12.70 -1.10 -4.10
N ASP A 126 12.15 -1.00 -2.89
CA ASP A 126 11.09 -1.92 -2.44
C ASP A 126 9.82 -1.75 -3.29
N TYR A 127 9.50 -0.51 -3.69
CA TYR A 127 8.40 -0.23 -4.61
C TYR A 127 8.65 -0.80 -6.02
N ILE A 128 9.88 -0.71 -6.53
CA ILE A 128 10.24 -1.29 -7.84
C ILE A 128 10.05 -2.81 -7.80
N LEU A 129 10.59 -3.49 -6.78
CA LEU A 129 10.45 -4.94 -6.61
C LEU A 129 8.98 -5.37 -6.47
N ALA A 130 8.17 -4.61 -5.72
CA ALA A 130 6.74 -4.84 -5.62
C ALA A 130 6.01 -4.66 -6.96
N THR A 131 6.44 -3.70 -7.77
CA THR A 131 5.86 -3.45 -9.10
C THR A 131 6.18 -4.60 -10.05
N GLU A 132 7.40 -5.15 -9.99
CA GLU A 132 7.82 -6.32 -10.77
C GLU A 132 7.03 -7.57 -10.37
N ALA A 133 6.84 -7.81 -9.06
CA ALA A 133 6.04 -8.92 -8.54
C ALA A 133 4.54 -8.83 -8.90
N GLN A 134 4.05 -7.64 -9.21
CA GLN A 134 2.65 -7.36 -9.59
C GLN A 134 2.47 -7.14 -11.09
N THR A 135 3.47 -7.54 -11.90
CA THR A 135 3.45 -7.31 -13.33
C THR A 135 2.42 -8.17 -14.05
N ILE A 136 1.76 -7.58 -15.04
CA ILE A 136 0.74 -8.22 -15.87
C ILE A 136 1.34 -9.33 -16.75
N ARG A 137 2.65 -9.32 -17.01
CA ARG A 137 3.33 -10.33 -17.85
C ARG A 137 3.23 -11.75 -17.30
N ALA A 138 2.89 -11.92 -16.02
CA ALA A 138 2.67 -13.22 -15.39
C ALA A 138 1.18 -13.61 -15.34
N GLU A 139 0.27 -12.72 -15.74
CA GLU A 139 -1.16 -12.99 -15.80
C GLU A 139 -1.52 -13.44 -17.22
N SER A 140 -2.16 -14.60 -17.32
CA SER A 140 -2.70 -15.13 -18.58
C SER A 140 -4.22 -15.05 -18.55
N PRO A 141 -4.85 -13.95 -19.03
CA PRO A 141 -6.29 -13.80 -19.01
C PRO A 141 -6.95 -14.97 -19.73
N ARG A 142 -7.89 -15.64 -19.06
CA ARG A 142 -8.64 -16.73 -19.68
C ARG A 142 -9.54 -16.16 -20.77
N ARG A 143 -9.84 -16.97 -21.79
CA ARG A 143 -10.77 -16.59 -22.88
C ARG A 143 -12.12 -16.08 -22.37
N THR A 144 -12.58 -16.58 -21.21
CA THR A 144 -13.80 -16.11 -20.54
C THR A 144 -13.69 -14.68 -20.01
N GLN A 145 -12.58 -14.31 -19.39
CA GLN A 145 -12.30 -12.95 -18.90
C GLN A 145 -12.19 -11.95 -20.06
N LEU A 146 -11.53 -12.37 -21.15
CA LEU A 146 -11.52 -11.61 -22.40
C LEU A 146 -12.95 -11.38 -22.92
N LYS A 147 -13.75 -12.43 -23.11
CA LYS A 147 -15.13 -12.31 -23.58
C LYS A 147 -15.97 -11.38 -22.69
N GLN A 148 -15.79 -11.45 -21.37
CA GLN A 148 -16.49 -10.59 -20.43
C GLN A 148 -16.08 -9.12 -20.58
N ALA A 149 -14.78 -8.82 -20.64
CA ALA A 149 -14.29 -7.46 -20.82
C ALA A 149 -14.75 -6.83 -22.15
N PHE A 150 -14.87 -7.65 -23.20
CA PHE A 150 -15.33 -7.23 -24.53
C PHE A 150 -16.85 -7.27 -24.71
N SER A 151 -17.64 -7.70 -23.72
CA SER A 151 -19.10 -7.89 -23.85
C SER A 151 -19.90 -6.63 -24.20
N GLU A 152 -19.37 -5.46 -23.89
CA GLU A 152 -20.00 -4.16 -24.16
C GLU A 152 -19.59 -3.54 -25.51
N ILE A 153 -18.74 -4.23 -26.30
CA ILE A 153 -18.31 -3.76 -27.62
C ILE A 153 -18.43 -4.84 -28.70
N SER A 154 -18.87 -4.44 -29.89
CA SER A 154 -18.91 -5.33 -31.05
C SER A 154 -17.52 -5.43 -31.67
N ILE A 155 -16.91 -6.62 -31.60
CA ILE A 155 -15.62 -6.95 -32.21
C ILE A 155 -15.82 -8.12 -33.18
N ASP A 156 -15.12 -8.05 -34.31
CA ASP A 156 -15.03 -9.16 -35.26
C ASP A 156 -14.27 -10.36 -34.66
N GLU A 157 -14.76 -11.59 -34.88
CA GLU A 157 -14.20 -12.79 -34.27
C GLU A 157 -12.73 -13.01 -34.68
N ALA A 158 -12.34 -12.65 -35.92
CA ALA A 158 -10.95 -12.78 -36.36
C ALA A 158 -10.02 -11.79 -35.64
N LEU A 159 -10.48 -10.57 -35.37
CA LEU A 159 -9.74 -9.61 -34.53
C LEU A 159 -9.65 -10.10 -33.08
N PHE A 160 -10.73 -10.66 -32.54
CA PHE A 160 -10.74 -11.22 -31.18
C PHE A 160 -9.73 -12.36 -31.02
N ASP A 161 -9.70 -13.30 -31.98
CA ASP A 161 -8.75 -14.42 -31.99
C ASP A 161 -7.30 -13.94 -32.16
N ALA A 162 -7.06 -12.86 -32.93
CA ALA A 162 -5.73 -12.25 -33.07
C ALA A 162 -5.25 -11.52 -31.81
N LEU A 163 -6.17 -10.93 -31.04
CA LEU A 163 -5.85 -10.22 -29.79
C LEU A 163 -5.47 -11.18 -28.66
N GLY A 164 -6.05 -12.38 -28.61
CA GLY A 164 -5.80 -13.35 -27.54
C GLY A 164 -4.31 -13.62 -27.27
N PRO A 165 -3.52 -14.05 -28.28
CA PRO A 165 -2.08 -14.27 -28.12
C PRO A 165 -1.30 -13.01 -27.74
N ALA A 166 -1.66 -11.84 -28.30
CA ALA A 166 -0.98 -10.58 -28.01
C ALA A 166 -1.19 -10.15 -26.56
N ILE A 167 -2.42 -10.23 -26.05
CA ILE A 167 -2.77 -9.92 -24.66
C ILE A 167 -2.08 -10.91 -23.72
N ASN A 168 -2.11 -12.20 -24.04
CA ASN A 168 -1.49 -13.25 -23.21
C ASN A 168 0.05 -13.18 -23.18
N SER A 169 0.67 -12.57 -24.20
CA SER A 169 2.13 -12.38 -24.23
C SER A 169 2.62 -11.24 -23.32
N GLY A 170 1.73 -10.37 -22.84
CA GLY A 170 2.10 -9.16 -22.09
C GLY A 170 3.00 -8.19 -22.87
N ALA A 171 3.11 -8.35 -24.19
CA ALA A 171 3.88 -7.49 -25.08
C ALA A 171 3.11 -6.22 -25.46
N GLY A 172 3.83 -5.20 -25.93
CA GLY A 172 3.21 -3.97 -26.43
C GLY A 172 2.36 -4.23 -27.66
N LEU A 173 1.12 -3.72 -27.66
CA LEU A 173 0.19 -3.80 -28.78
C LEU A 173 0.03 -2.43 -29.45
N PHE A 174 0.23 -2.36 -30.76
CA PHE A 174 -0.05 -1.16 -31.55
C PHE A 174 -1.42 -1.25 -32.22
N LEU A 175 -2.35 -0.39 -31.81
CA LEU A 175 -3.67 -0.24 -32.44
C LEU A 175 -3.62 0.90 -33.46
N TYR A 176 -3.73 0.58 -34.75
CA TYR A 176 -3.71 1.56 -35.85
C TYR A 176 -5.00 1.51 -36.68
N GLY A 177 -5.30 2.62 -37.37
CA GLY A 177 -6.49 2.77 -38.22
C GLY A 177 -7.11 4.17 -38.15
N GLU A 178 -8.13 4.43 -38.96
CA GLU A 178 -8.79 5.75 -39.04
C GLU A 178 -9.41 6.19 -37.69
N PRO A 179 -9.47 7.50 -37.39
CA PRO A 179 -10.20 8.03 -36.24
C PRO A 179 -11.66 7.55 -36.23
N GLY A 180 -12.22 7.25 -35.05
CA GLY A 180 -13.60 6.79 -34.90
C GLY A 180 -13.79 5.26 -34.83
N ASN A 181 -12.79 4.46 -35.24
CA ASN A 181 -12.88 2.98 -35.20
C ASN A 181 -12.68 2.34 -33.81
N GLY A 182 -12.98 3.07 -32.73
CA GLY A 182 -12.99 2.49 -31.37
C GLY A 182 -11.65 2.05 -30.80
N LYS A 183 -10.49 2.41 -31.38
CA LYS A 183 -9.14 2.01 -30.90
C LYS A 183 -8.91 2.31 -29.41
N SER A 184 -9.26 3.53 -28.97
CA SER A 184 -9.16 3.92 -27.56
C SER A 184 -10.13 3.14 -26.67
N THR A 185 -11.30 2.78 -27.19
CA THR A 185 -12.26 1.91 -26.49
C THR A 185 -11.70 0.50 -26.34
N LEU A 186 -11.10 -0.04 -27.39
CA LEU A 186 -10.48 -1.36 -27.41
C LEU A 186 -9.31 -1.44 -26.42
N ALA A 187 -8.42 -0.43 -26.42
CA ALA A 187 -7.33 -0.32 -25.44
C ALA A 187 -7.83 -0.32 -23.99
N LYS A 188 -8.88 0.46 -23.69
CA LYS A 188 -9.48 0.50 -22.35
C LYS A 188 -10.15 -0.81 -21.93
N ARG A 189 -10.64 -1.63 -22.86
CA ARG A 189 -11.20 -2.96 -22.53
C ARG A 189 -10.12 -4.00 -22.30
N ILE A 190 -9.00 -3.91 -23.04
CA ILE A 190 -7.84 -4.79 -22.83
C ILE A 190 -7.33 -4.65 -21.39
N THR A 191 -7.25 -3.44 -20.85
CA THR A 191 -6.78 -3.22 -19.47
C THR A 191 -7.71 -3.83 -18.41
N VAL A 192 -9.02 -3.94 -18.70
CA VAL A 192 -10.02 -4.59 -17.82
C VAL A 192 -9.82 -6.11 -17.75
N CYS A 193 -9.15 -6.71 -18.73
CA CYS A 193 -8.88 -8.15 -18.77
C CYS A 193 -7.81 -8.61 -17.79
N PHE A 194 -6.99 -7.67 -17.30
CA PHE A 194 -5.87 -7.95 -16.40
C PHE A 194 -6.24 -7.65 -14.95
N GLY A 195 -5.51 -8.26 -14.01
CA GLY A 195 -5.69 -8.19 -12.58
C GLY A 195 -6.03 -6.77 -12.13
N GLN A 196 -7.19 -6.65 -11.50
CA GLN A 196 -7.84 -5.35 -11.30
C GLN A 196 -7.26 -4.54 -10.15
N LYS A 197 -6.37 -5.12 -9.34
CA LYS A 197 -5.92 -4.54 -8.07
C LYS A 197 -4.42 -4.69 -7.90
N ILE A 198 -3.79 -3.64 -7.41
CA ILE A 198 -2.36 -3.58 -7.09
C ILE A 198 -2.13 -2.88 -5.76
N TRP A 199 -1.04 -3.21 -5.09
CA TRP A 199 -0.52 -2.54 -3.93
C TRP A 199 0.43 -1.42 -4.37
N ILE A 200 0.16 -0.20 -3.89
CA ILE A 200 1.05 0.94 -4.04
C ILE A 200 1.33 1.56 -2.66
N PRO A 201 2.54 2.05 -2.39
CA PRO A 201 2.82 2.78 -1.17
C PRO A 201 2.09 4.14 -1.16
N HIS A 202 1.78 4.65 0.03
CA HIS A 202 1.31 6.02 0.18
C HIS A 202 2.34 7.03 -0.34
N VAL A 203 3.60 6.78 0.02
CA VAL A 203 4.76 7.62 -0.25
C VAL A 203 5.98 6.74 -0.44
N VAL A 204 6.85 7.15 -1.35
CA VAL A 204 8.18 6.54 -1.54
C VAL A 204 9.28 7.51 -1.12
N ILE A 205 10.47 6.97 -0.83
CA ILE A 205 11.67 7.76 -0.58
C ILE A 205 12.82 7.33 -1.48
N ASP A 206 13.53 8.33 -2.01
CA ASP A 206 14.76 8.17 -2.78
C ASP A 206 15.68 9.36 -2.47
N ASP A 207 16.96 9.10 -2.18
CA ASP A 207 17.96 10.13 -1.82
C ASP A 207 17.48 11.19 -0.81
N GLY A 208 16.72 10.75 0.21
CA GLY A 208 16.16 11.62 1.26
C GLY A 208 14.93 12.44 0.85
N GLN A 209 14.50 12.36 -0.42
CA GLN A 209 13.31 13.03 -0.94
C GLN A 209 12.08 12.13 -0.79
N ILE A 210 11.03 12.67 -0.17
CA ILE A 210 9.75 11.98 -0.02
C ILE A 210 8.85 12.36 -1.20
N ILE A 211 8.38 11.35 -1.92
CA ILE A 211 7.53 11.50 -3.11
C ILE A 211 6.18 10.86 -2.80
N LYS A 212 5.10 11.65 -2.93
CA LYS A 212 3.73 11.16 -2.78
C LYS A 212 3.32 10.35 -4.01
N LEU A 213 2.97 9.09 -3.80
CA LEU A 213 2.56 8.19 -4.87
C LEU A 213 1.05 7.96 -4.85
N PHE A 214 0.48 7.64 -3.69
CA PHE A 214 -0.97 7.53 -3.54
C PHE A 214 -1.63 8.91 -3.58
N ASP A 215 -2.59 9.05 -4.47
CA ASP A 215 -3.46 10.22 -4.58
C ASP A 215 -4.92 9.78 -4.59
N ALA A 216 -5.70 10.23 -3.61
CA ALA A 216 -7.12 9.89 -3.46
C ALA A 216 -8.01 10.43 -4.59
N ALA A 217 -7.53 11.40 -5.39
CA ALA A 217 -8.25 11.89 -6.57
C ALA A 217 -8.05 10.99 -7.80
N LEU A 218 -6.95 10.23 -7.85
CA LEU A 218 -6.57 9.41 -9.00
C LEU A 218 -6.68 7.91 -8.74
N HIS A 219 -6.49 7.48 -7.49
CA HIS A 219 -6.48 6.09 -7.10
C HIS A 219 -7.77 5.73 -6.38
N GLU A 220 -8.36 4.60 -6.78
CA GLU A 220 -9.54 4.04 -6.13
C GLU A 220 -9.10 2.94 -5.14
N PRO A 221 -9.08 3.20 -3.82
CA PRO A 221 -8.72 2.21 -2.82
C PRO A 221 -9.76 1.07 -2.76
N ASP A 222 -9.26 -0.13 -2.51
CA ASP A 222 -10.08 -1.32 -2.29
C ASP A 222 -10.37 -1.52 -0.79
N HIS A 223 -11.57 -1.15 -0.36
CA HIS A 223 -12.01 -1.28 1.04
C HIS A 223 -12.54 -2.68 1.41
N THR A 224 -12.51 -3.65 0.50
CA THR A 224 -13.17 -4.96 0.70
C THR A 224 -12.56 -5.75 1.87
N GLU A 225 -11.25 -5.62 2.13
CA GLU A 225 -10.54 -6.34 3.20
C GLU A 225 -10.78 -5.78 4.62
N GLU A 226 -11.39 -4.60 4.78
CA GLU A 226 -11.65 -4.01 6.12
C GLU A 226 -12.90 -4.62 6.79
N SER A 227 -13.70 -5.39 6.05
CA SER A 227 -15.03 -5.86 6.46
C SER A 227 -15.07 -7.26 7.09
N SER A 228 -13.97 -8.04 7.04
CA SER A 228 -13.91 -9.37 7.64
C SER A 228 -13.40 -9.32 9.10
N ILE A 229 -14.27 -9.73 10.03
CA ILE A 229 -14.02 -9.77 11.49
C ILE A 229 -12.89 -10.75 11.89
N ILE A 230 -12.45 -11.60 10.95
CA ILE A 230 -11.38 -12.59 11.13
C ILE A 230 -10.11 -12.00 10.53
N ARG A 231 -9.18 -11.61 11.42
CA ARG A 231 -7.83 -11.07 11.16
C ARG A 231 -7.34 -11.35 9.73
N SER A 232 -7.56 -10.39 8.84
CA SER A 232 -6.78 -10.29 7.60
C SER A 232 -5.31 -10.38 7.99
N ALA A 233 -4.54 -11.20 7.29
CA ALA A 233 -3.10 -11.29 7.53
C ALA A 233 -2.51 -9.87 7.53
N SER A 234 -1.82 -9.49 8.61
CA SER A 234 -1.30 -8.13 8.77
C SER A 234 -0.37 -7.80 7.60
N TYR A 235 -0.78 -6.85 6.77
CA TYR A 235 0.03 -6.32 5.69
C TYR A 235 0.68 -5.01 6.13
N ASP A 236 1.73 -4.60 5.44
CA ASP A 236 2.36 -3.31 5.70
C ASP A 236 1.40 -2.16 5.35
N ARG A 237 0.93 -1.45 6.38
CA ARG A 237 -0.03 -0.34 6.27
C ARG A 237 0.55 0.90 5.58
N ARG A 238 1.85 0.95 5.28
CA ARG A 238 2.43 1.97 4.39
C ARG A 238 1.92 1.82 2.95
N TRP A 239 1.31 0.68 2.63
CA TRP A 239 0.76 0.35 1.33
C TRP A 239 -0.76 0.38 1.32
N VAL A 240 -1.31 0.74 0.17
CA VAL A 240 -2.74 0.76 -0.12
C VAL A 240 -3.00 -0.14 -1.31
N LYS A 241 -3.99 -1.01 -1.19
CA LYS A 241 -4.52 -1.76 -2.32
C LYS A 241 -5.45 -0.86 -3.11
N VAL A 242 -5.16 -0.65 -4.38
CA VAL A 242 -5.93 0.23 -5.27
C VAL A 242 -6.33 -0.54 -6.51
N LYS A 243 -7.39 -0.08 -7.18
CA LYS A 243 -7.65 -0.53 -8.55
C LYS A 243 -6.48 -0.13 -9.44
N ARG A 244 -6.07 -1.04 -10.33
CA ARG A 244 -4.98 -0.80 -11.27
C ARG A 244 -5.28 0.45 -12.10
N PRO A 245 -4.46 1.52 -12.04
CA PRO A 245 -4.69 2.71 -12.83
C PRO A 245 -4.59 2.40 -14.33
N THR A 246 -5.54 2.89 -15.11
CA THR A 246 -5.53 2.78 -16.57
C THR A 246 -5.46 4.18 -17.16
N VAL A 247 -4.48 4.43 -18.03
CA VAL A 247 -4.33 5.70 -18.76
C VAL A 247 -5.12 5.65 -20.07
#